data_AF-A0A7X9D5Z1-F1
#
_entry.id   AF-A0A7X9D5Z1-F1
#
_cell.length_a   1.000
_cell.length_b   1.000
_cell.length_c   1.000
_cell.angle_alpha   90.00
_cell.angle_beta   90.00
_cell.angle_gamma   90.00
#
_symmetry.space_group_name_H-M   'P 1'
#
loop_
_entity.id
_entity.type
_entity.pdbx_description
1 polymer ?
#
loop_
_entity_poly.entity_id
_entity_poly.type
_entity_poly.pdbx_seq_one_letter_code
_entity_poly.pdbx_strand_id
1 'polypeptide(L)'
;SVYDGGGITPDFITESRTFSRPAYSLVFNDILGDYAIEYFKKNLSIAPASEFHLTDEEYEDFISYAGTREFDMRSSAESALDQLIRAANQDGLYDVYKNEIDALSARIKVDKETMLRLKKDEILPLLEEEIVVKYYLRGSEYNIRLRDDRGLYQALEWWGE
;
A
#
# COMPACT_ATOMS: atom_id res chain seq x y z
N SER A 1 0.01 44.81 -12.73
CA SER A 1 0.18 44.70 -11.26
C SER A 1 -0.54 43.44 -10.83
N VAL A 2 0.08 42.36 -10.37
CA VAL A 2 1.43 42.13 -9.83
C VAL A 2 1.89 40.76 -10.35
N TYR A 3 3.11 40.72 -10.85
CA TYR A 3 3.93 39.50 -10.91
C TYR A 3 4.27 39.13 -9.47
N ASP A 4 3.98 37.91 -9.05
CA ASP A 4 4.76 37.29 -7.98
C ASP A 4 5.19 35.90 -8.45
N GLY A 5 6.32 35.91 -9.15
CA GLY A 5 7.07 34.73 -9.57
C GLY A 5 7.85 34.18 -8.39
N GLY A 6 7.14 33.51 -7.48
CA GLY A 6 7.72 32.74 -6.36
C GLY A 6 7.71 31.23 -6.62
N GLY A 7 7.66 30.80 -7.88
CA GLY A 7 7.72 29.39 -8.23
C GLY A 7 9.16 28.89 -8.12
N ILE A 8 9.53 28.33 -6.97
CA ILE A 8 10.65 27.39 -6.93
C ILE A 8 10.22 26.22 -7.81
N THR A 9 10.69 26.24 -9.06
CA THR A 9 10.51 25.13 -9.98
C THR A 9 11.38 24.01 -9.41
N PRO A 10 10.83 22.88 -8.95
CA PRO A 10 11.66 21.79 -8.49
C PRO A 10 12.56 21.36 -9.65
N ASP A 11 13.88 21.32 -9.43
CA ASP A 11 14.88 20.97 -10.45
C ASP A 11 14.73 19.53 -10.99
N PHE A 12 13.81 18.76 -10.41
CA PHE A 12 13.43 17.45 -10.88
C PHE A 12 11.93 17.44 -11.14
N ILE A 13 11.55 17.30 -12.41
CA ILE A 13 10.26 16.74 -12.78
C ILE A 13 10.34 15.27 -12.35
N THR A 14 10.01 14.98 -11.09
CA THR A 14 9.71 13.61 -10.71
C THR A 14 8.49 13.24 -11.54
N GLU A 15 8.65 12.29 -12.47
CA GLU A 15 7.51 11.68 -13.15
C GLU A 15 6.54 11.26 -12.06
N SER A 16 5.36 11.88 -12.03
CA SER A 16 4.31 11.54 -11.07
C SER A 16 4.02 10.06 -11.25
N ARG A 17 4.55 9.21 -10.35
CA ARG A 17 4.30 7.77 -10.39
C ARG A 17 2.79 7.58 -10.33
N THR A 18 2.21 7.18 -11.44
CA THR A 18 0.78 6.90 -11.50
C THR A 18 0.60 5.48 -10.96
N PHE A 19 0.14 5.38 -9.72
CA PHE A 19 -0.16 4.09 -9.11
C PHE A 19 -1.29 3.38 -9.85
N SER A 20 -1.17 2.06 -9.98
CA SER A 20 -2.25 1.25 -10.51
C SER A 20 -3.46 1.24 -9.58
N ARG A 21 -4.65 0.94 -10.13
CA ARG A 21 -5.88 0.81 -9.35
C ARG A 21 -5.74 -0.14 -8.15
N PRO A 22 -5.07 -1.31 -8.28
CA PRO A 22 -4.79 -2.17 -7.12
C PRO A 22 -3.98 -1.50 -6.01
N ALA A 23 -2.88 -0.80 -6.35
CA ALA A 23 -2.05 -0.10 -5.37
C ALA A 23 -2.86 1.02 -4.67
N TYR A 24 -3.63 1.80 -5.43
CA TYR A 24 -4.53 2.81 -4.86
C TYR A 24 -5.57 2.19 -3.91
N SER A 25 -6.14 1.03 -4.28
CA SER A 25 -7.13 0.34 -3.45
C SER A 25 -6.58 -0.09 -2.10
N LEU A 26 -5.32 -0.54 -2.04
CA LEU A 26 -4.65 -0.91 -0.79
C LEU A 26 -4.50 0.29 0.15
N VAL A 27 -4.07 1.44 -0.38
CA VAL A 27 -3.93 2.68 0.38
C VAL A 27 -5.29 3.21 0.83
N PHE A 28 -6.26 3.29 -0.09
CA PHE A 28 -7.58 3.84 0.19
C PHE A 28 -8.36 3.05 1.25
N ASN A 29 -8.17 1.73 1.29
CA ASN A 29 -8.80 0.86 2.28
C ASN A 29 -7.90 0.60 3.51
N ASP A 30 -6.80 1.36 3.66
CA ASP A 30 -5.86 1.29 4.79
C ASP A 30 -5.27 -0.11 5.06
N ILE A 31 -5.18 -0.95 4.04
CA ILE A 31 -4.68 -2.33 4.18
C ILE A 31 -3.19 -2.33 4.55
N LEU A 32 -2.44 -1.37 4.00
CA LEU A 32 -1.00 -1.22 4.27
C LEU A 32 -0.75 -0.76 5.71
N GLY A 33 -1.47 0.27 6.18
CA GLY A 33 -1.35 0.78 7.54
C GLY A 33 -1.79 -0.26 8.59
N ASP A 34 -2.89 -0.97 8.33
CA ASP A 34 -3.34 -2.06 9.19
C ASP A 34 -2.30 -3.20 9.26
N TYR A 35 -1.69 -3.57 8.14
CA TYR A 35 -0.61 -4.56 8.18
C TYR A 35 0.62 -4.03 8.92
N ALA A 36 0.99 -2.77 8.77
CA ALA A 36 2.10 -2.17 9.50
C ALA A 36 1.90 -2.26 11.02
N ILE A 37 0.66 -2.17 11.51
CA ILE A 37 0.32 -2.44 12.91
C ILE A 37 0.57 -3.91 13.28
N GLU A 38 0.15 -4.86 12.44
CA GLU A 38 0.38 -6.28 12.68
C GLU A 38 1.86 -6.65 12.64
N TYR A 39 2.62 -6.09 11.70
CA TYR A 39 4.06 -6.25 11.60
C TYR A 39 4.76 -5.67 12.85
N PHE A 40 4.34 -4.48 13.31
CA PHE A 40 4.85 -3.86 14.54
C PHE A 40 4.57 -4.71 15.80
N LYS A 41 3.44 -5.40 15.88
CA LYS A 41 3.14 -6.27 17.03
C LYS A 41 4.04 -7.49 17.09
N LYS A 42 4.51 -7.98 15.94
CA LYS A 42 5.30 -9.21 15.82
C LYS A 42 6.81 -8.97 15.91
N ASN A 43 7.25 -7.77 15.56
CA ASN A 43 8.66 -7.41 15.49
C ASN A 43 8.98 -6.30 16.50
N LEU A 44 9.99 -6.50 17.36
CA LEU A 44 10.31 -5.53 18.43
C LEU A 44 11.00 -4.26 17.90
N SER A 45 11.71 -4.39 16.79
CA SER A 45 12.49 -3.32 16.18
C SER A 45 12.69 -3.62 14.70
N ILE A 46 12.99 -2.57 13.94
CA ILE A 46 13.39 -2.65 12.54
C ILE A 46 14.77 -2.01 12.35
N ALA A 47 15.35 -2.21 11.17
CA ALA A 47 16.55 -1.49 10.75
C ALA A 47 16.34 0.05 10.76
N PRO A 48 17.43 0.84 10.70
CA PRO A 48 17.33 2.27 10.41
C PRO A 48 16.44 2.53 9.20
N ALA A 49 15.64 3.59 9.22
CA ALA A 49 14.68 3.89 8.16
C ALA A 49 15.29 3.91 6.75
N SER A 50 16.55 4.34 6.61
CA SER A 50 17.28 4.40 5.34
C SER A 50 17.77 3.04 4.83
N GLU A 51 17.72 2.00 5.66
CA GLU A 51 18.21 0.65 5.38
C GLU A 51 17.11 -0.40 5.50
N PHE A 52 15.90 0.01 5.90
CA PHE A 52 14.78 -0.90 6.10
C PHE A 52 14.23 -1.36 4.76
N HIS A 53 14.25 -2.67 4.57
CA HIS A 53 13.59 -3.36 3.47
C HIS A 53 12.96 -4.64 3.99
N LEU A 54 11.77 -4.97 3.48
CA LEU A 54 11.17 -6.26 3.75
C LEU A 54 11.88 -7.34 2.93
N THR A 55 12.02 -8.54 3.52
CA THR A 55 12.43 -9.71 2.74
C THR A 55 11.31 -10.21 1.84
N ASP A 56 11.64 -11.09 0.91
CA ASP A 56 10.65 -11.75 0.07
C ASP A 56 9.64 -12.56 0.91
N GLU A 57 10.10 -13.21 1.97
CA GLU A 57 9.24 -13.94 2.91
C GLU A 57 8.28 -13.02 3.67
N GLU A 58 8.76 -11.87 4.15
CA GLU A 58 7.89 -10.90 4.84
C GLU A 58 6.86 -10.28 3.89
N TYR A 59 7.21 -10.10 2.62
CA TYR A 59 6.23 -9.66 1.61
C TYR A 59 5.17 -10.75 1.32
N GLU A 60 5.54 -12.03 1.32
CA GLU A 60 4.56 -13.12 1.19
C GLU A 60 3.65 -13.24 2.43
N ASP A 61 4.15 -12.91 3.62
CA ASP A 61 3.33 -12.76 4.83
C ASP A 61 2.29 -11.64 4.66
N PHE A 62 2.69 -10.51 4.06
CA PHE A 62 1.76 -9.44 3.71
C PHE A 62 0.73 -9.88 2.67
N ILE A 63 1.13 -10.62 1.63
CA ILE A 63 0.20 -11.16 0.62
C ILE A 63 -0.85 -12.05 1.29
N SER A 64 -0.41 -12.94 2.18
CA SER A 64 -1.30 -13.83 2.92
C SER A 64 -2.27 -13.03 3.79
N TYR A 65 -1.79 -12.00 4.47
CA TYR A 65 -2.62 -11.10 5.27
C TYR A 65 -3.67 -10.38 4.40
N ALA A 66 -3.24 -9.69 3.34
CA ALA A 66 -4.10 -8.93 2.45
C ALA A 66 -5.09 -9.84 1.70
N GLY A 67 -4.70 -11.09 1.41
CA GLY A 67 -5.55 -12.14 0.86
C GLY A 67 -6.90 -12.26 1.59
N THR A 68 -6.85 -12.17 2.93
CA THR A 68 -8.01 -12.31 3.84
C THR A 68 -8.88 -11.05 3.99
N ARG A 69 -8.48 -9.91 3.42
CA ARG A 69 -9.17 -8.62 3.57
C ARG A 69 -10.07 -8.33 2.38
N GLU A 70 -11.16 -7.61 2.61
CA GLU A 70 -12.09 -7.21 1.54
C GLU A 70 -11.67 -5.87 0.92
N PHE A 71 -11.21 -5.89 -0.33
CA PHE A 71 -10.92 -4.70 -1.14
C PHE A 71 -10.86 -5.05 -2.63
N ASP A 72 -11.07 -4.05 -3.49
CA ASP A 72 -11.15 -4.24 -4.94
C ASP A 72 -9.74 -4.26 -5.56
N MET A 73 -9.34 -5.40 -6.15
CA MET A 73 -8.08 -5.52 -6.91
C MET A 73 -8.26 -5.51 -8.43
N ARG A 74 -9.45 -5.10 -8.92
CA ARG A 74 -9.70 -5.03 -10.36
C ARG A 74 -8.73 -4.11 -11.05
N SER A 75 -8.08 -4.67 -12.06
CA SER A 75 -7.21 -3.95 -12.98
C SER A 75 -8.00 -2.99 -13.89
N SER A 76 -7.26 -2.08 -14.53
CA SER A 76 -7.82 -1.28 -15.62
C SER A 76 -8.26 -2.13 -16.81
N ALA A 77 -7.60 -3.27 -17.04
CA ALA A 77 -7.92 -4.21 -18.12
C ALA A 77 -9.28 -4.90 -17.89
N GLU A 78 -9.55 -5.35 -16.66
CA GLU A 78 -10.88 -5.87 -16.27
C GLU A 78 -11.95 -4.79 -16.41
N SER A 79 -11.65 -3.55 -16.00
CA SER A 79 -12.57 -2.43 -16.13
C SER A 79 -12.91 -2.12 -17.60
N ALA A 80 -11.93 -2.24 -18.50
CA ALA A 80 -12.12 -2.08 -19.94
C ALA A 80 -12.92 -3.23 -20.55
N LEU A 81 -12.71 -4.46 -20.08
CA LEU A 81 -13.50 -5.61 -20.52
C LEU A 81 -14.97 -5.47 -20.11
N ASP A 82 -15.25 -5.00 -18.90
CA ASP A 82 -16.62 -4.72 -18.45
C ASP A 82 -17.30 -3.67 -19.36
N GLN A 83 -16.55 -2.69 -19.87
CA GLN A 83 -17.08 -1.69 -20.81
C GLN A 83 -17.34 -2.30 -22.20
N LEU A 84 -16.41 -3.13 -22.69
CA LEU A 84 -16.57 -3.87 -23.94
C LEU A 84 -17.83 -4.75 -23.90
N ILE A 85 -18.03 -5.50 -22.81
CA ILE A 85 -19.21 -6.37 -22.64
C ILE A 85 -20.50 -5.54 -22.68
N ARG A 86 -20.55 -4.37 -22.03
CA ARG A 86 -21.73 -3.49 -22.06
C ARG A 86 -22.02 -2.99 -23.48
N ALA A 87 -20.99 -2.52 -24.19
CA ALA A 87 -21.13 -2.06 -25.57
C ALA A 87 -21.59 -3.19 -26.50
N ALA A 88 -20.97 -4.38 -26.39
CA ALA A 88 -21.37 -5.55 -27.18
C ALA A 88 -22.82 -5.98 -26.94
N ASN A 89 -23.32 -5.86 -25.70
CA ASN A 89 -24.74 -6.12 -25.42
C ASN A 89 -25.66 -5.06 -26.04
N GLN A 90 -25.28 -3.78 -25.97
CA GLN A 90 -26.05 -2.68 -26.58
C GLN A 90 -26.13 -2.80 -28.10
N ASP A 91 -25.05 -3.24 -28.73
CA ASP A 91 -24.94 -3.41 -30.17
C ASP A 91 -25.50 -4.76 -30.67
N GLY A 92 -25.96 -5.64 -29.77
CA GLY A 92 -26.43 -6.98 -30.10
C GLY A 92 -25.32 -7.94 -30.58
N LEU A 93 -24.06 -7.62 -30.28
CA LEU A 93 -22.87 -8.37 -30.67
C LEU A 93 -22.41 -9.38 -29.62
N TYR A 94 -22.91 -9.30 -28.38
CA TYR A 94 -22.47 -10.20 -27.31
C TYR A 94 -22.71 -11.68 -27.67
N ASP A 95 -23.91 -12.03 -28.13
CA ASP A 95 -24.23 -13.42 -28.49
C ASP A 95 -23.42 -13.90 -29.71
N VAL A 96 -23.05 -13.00 -30.62
CA VAL A 96 -22.23 -13.30 -31.81
C VAL A 96 -20.81 -13.69 -31.42
N TYR A 97 -20.22 -12.99 -30.45
CA TYR A 97 -18.82 -13.17 -30.00
C TYR A 97 -18.71 -13.75 -28.59
N LYS A 98 -19.74 -14.47 -28.15
CA LYS A 98 -19.87 -14.92 -26.77
C LYS A 98 -18.67 -15.76 -26.33
N ASN A 99 -18.22 -16.68 -27.18
CA ASN A 99 -17.13 -17.60 -26.85
C ASN A 99 -15.81 -16.84 -26.64
N GLU A 100 -15.51 -15.86 -27.48
CA GLU A 100 -14.30 -15.03 -27.39
C GLU A 100 -14.33 -14.12 -26.17
N ILE A 101 -15.46 -13.47 -25.92
CA ILE A 101 -15.64 -12.57 -24.77
C ILE A 101 -15.54 -13.34 -23.45
N ASP A 102 -16.18 -14.52 -23.35
CA ASP A 102 -16.13 -15.34 -22.14
C ASP A 102 -14.73 -15.92 -21.92
N ALA A 103 -14.05 -16.36 -22.98
CA ALA A 103 -12.68 -16.86 -22.89
C ALA A 103 -11.71 -15.75 -22.44
N LEU A 104 -11.85 -14.53 -22.93
CA LEU A 104 -11.05 -13.39 -22.48
C LEU A 104 -11.38 -13.03 -21.03
N SER A 105 -12.67 -13.04 -20.65
CA SER A 105 -13.13 -12.78 -19.29
C SER A 105 -12.55 -13.74 -18.26
N ALA A 106 -12.42 -15.02 -18.63
CA ALA A 106 -11.83 -16.04 -17.77
C ALA A 106 -10.30 -15.87 -17.61
N ARG A 107 -9.62 -15.32 -18.62
CA ARG A 107 -8.15 -15.18 -18.61
C ARG A 107 -7.65 -13.86 -18.03
N ILE A 108 -8.44 -12.78 -18.15
CA ILE A 108 -8.02 -11.45 -17.71
C ILE A 108 -8.06 -11.28 -16.19
N LYS A 109 -8.90 -12.09 -15.52
CA LYS A 109 -9.05 -12.10 -14.07
C LYS A 109 -7.98 -13.00 -13.48
N VAL A 110 -7.10 -12.41 -12.69
CA VAL A 110 -6.20 -13.15 -11.81
C VAL A 110 -6.74 -13.05 -10.39
N ASP A 111 -6.40 -14.04 -9.56
CA ASP A 111 -6.74 -13.97 -8.14
C ASP A 111 -5.97 -12.83 -7.44
N LYS A 112 -6.44 -12.49 -6.23
CA LYS A 112 -5.94 -11.38 -5.43
C LYS A 112 -4.44 -11.51 -5.14
N GLU A 113 -3.98 -12.69 -4.75
CA GLU A 113 -2.58 -12.91 -4.41
C GLU A 113 -1.67 -12.78 -5.63
N THR A 114 -2.09 -13.36 -6.76
CA THR A 114 -1.38 -13.20 -8.03
C THR A 114 -1.27 -11.71 -8.40
N MET A 115 -2.32 -10.92 -8.24
CA MET A 115 -2.27 -9.48 -8.49
C MET A 115 -1.29 -8.76 -7.54
N LEU A 116 -1.27 -9.10 -6.25
CA LEU A 116 -0.35 -8.51 -5.27
C LEU A 116 1.13 -8.83 -5.61
N ARG A 117 1.41 -10.03 -6.12
CA ARG A 117 2.74 -10.40 -6.61
C ARG A 117 3.11 -9.63 -7.88
N LEU A 118 2.20 -9.55 -8.86
CA LEU A 118 2.41 -8.78 -10.10
C LEU A 118 2.65 -7.29 -9.86
N LYS A 119 2.10 -6.76 -8.75
CA LYS A 119 2.20 -5.35 -8.38
C LYS A 119 3.22 -5.07 -7.28
N LYS A 120 4.11 -6.02 -6.97
CA LYS A 120 5.12 -5.89 -5.91
C LYS A 120 5.94 -4.60 -6.01
N ASP A 121 6.43 -4.25 -7.20
CA ASP A 121 7.25 -3.04 -7.40
C ASP A 121 6.51 -1.72 -7.10
N GLU A 122 5.18 -1.74 -7.15
CA GLU A 122 4.33 -0.59 -6.78
C GLU A 122 3.96 -0.61 -5.30
N ILE A 123 3.70 -1.79 -4.74
CA ILE A 123 3.13 -1.97 -3.38
C ILE A 123 4.21 -1.98 -2.31
N LEU A 124 5.32 -2.66 -2.56
CA LEU A 124 6.38 -2.88 -1.57
C LEU A 124 6.92 -1.56 -0.99
N PRO A 125 7.25 -0.52 -1.80
CA PRO A 125 7.73 0.75 -1.24
C PRO A 125 6.70 1.45 -0.35
N LEU A 126 5.41 1.36 -0.69
CA LEU A 126 4.33 1.95 0.11
C LEU A 126 4.15 1.21 1.43
N LEU A 127 4.27 -0.12 1.41
CA LEU A 127 4.20 -0.95 2.61
C LEU A 127 5.38 -0.67 3.55
N GLU A 128 6.60 -0.59 3.01
CA GLU A 128 7.80 -0.25 3.76
C GLU A 128 7.69 1.13 4.40
N GLU A 129 7.15 2.12 3.68
CA GLU A 129 6.87 3.46 4.20
C GLU A 129 5.91 3.42 5.39
N GLU A 130 4.77 2.74 5.27
CA GLU A 130 3.79 2.59 6.37
C GLU A 130 4.40 1.92 7.60
N ILE A 131 5.23 0.88 7.39
CA ILE A 131 5.94 0.20 8.49
C ILE A 131 6.93 1.15 9.16
N VAL A 132 7.79 1.82 8.40
CA VAL A 132 8.76 2.77 8.95
C VAL A 132 8.04 3.87 9.74
N VAL A 133 7.03 4.50 9.14
CA VAL A 133 6.22 5.54 9.79
C VAL A 133 5.66 5.01 11.12
N LYS A 134 5.16 3.78 11.15
CA LYS A 134 4.61 3.17 12.37
C LYS A 134 5.61 3.07 13.52
N TYR A 135 6.85 2.65 13.24
CA TYR A 135 7.89 2.51 14.27
C TYR A 135 8.40 3.87 14.76
N TYR A 136 8.72 4.78 13.84
CA TYR A 136 9.38 6.03 14.21
C TYR A 136 8.42 7.08 14.77
N LEU A 137 7.14 7.10 14.35
CA LEU A 137 6.13 7.95 15.01
C LEU A 137 5.89 7.48 16.45
N ARG A 138 5.73 6.18 16.70
CA ARG A 138 5.52 5.67 18.07
C ARG A 138 6.75 5.85 18.96
N GLY A 139 7.95 5.69 18.42
CA GLY A 139 9.19 6.02 19.13
C GLY A 139 9.21 7.49 19.57
N SER A 140 8.75 8.41 18.73
CA SER A 140 8.64 9.84 19.08
C SER A 140 7.62 10.08 20.20
N GLU A 141 6.45 9.44 20.16
CA GLU A 141 5.44 9.54 21.22
C GLU A 141 5.96 8.99 22.56
N TYR A 142 6.66 7.86 22.53
CA TYR A 142 7.27 7.28 23.74
C TYR A 142 8.33 8.22 24.32
N ASN A 143 9.22 8.77 23.49
CA ASN A 143 10.24 9.72 23.93
C ASN A 143 9.62 11.02 24.49
N ILE A 144 8.53 11.52 23.89
CA ILE A 144 7.79 12.69 24.39
C ILE A 144 7.14 12.37 25.75
N ARG A 145 6.46 11.22 25.86
CA ARG A 145 5.84 10.80 27.12
C ARG A 145 6.86 10.57 28.22
N LEU A 146 8.01 9.97 27.92
CA LEU A 146 9.12 9.84 28.86
C LEU A 146 9.63 11.22 29.30
N ARG A 147 9.90 12.12 28.36
CA ARG A 147 10.38 13.49 28.66
C ARG A 147 9.43 14.23 29.60
N ASP A 148 8.13 14.06 29.43
CA ASP A 148 7.12 14.80 30.18
C ASP A 148 6.71 14.07 31.48
N ASP A 149 7.02 12.77 31.62
CA ASP A 149 6.77 11.96 32.81
C ASP A 149 7.96 12.02 33.80
N ARG A 150 7.99 13.11 34.58
CA ARG A 150 8.98 13.31 35.67
C ARG A 150 8.97 12.20 36.72
N GLY A 151 7.90 11.40 36.83
CA GLY A 151 7.80 10.30 37.81
C GLY A 151 8.55 9.04 37.36
N LEU A 152 8.61 8.79 36.05
CA LEU A 152 9.28 7.61 35.52
C LEU A 152 10.82 7.70 35.64
N TYR A 153 11.38 8.91 35.51
CA TYR A 153 12.80 9.15 35.73
C TYR A 153 13.22 8.92 37.19
N GLN A 154 12.40 9.35 38.17
CA GLN A 154 12.67 9.11 39.59
C GLN A 154 12.57 7.62 39.94
N ALA A 155 11.64 6.89 39.34
CA ALA A 155 11.49 5.46 39.57
C ALA A 155 12.67 4.64 39.00
N LEU A 156 13.20 5.03 37.82
CA LEU A 156 14.40 4.41 37.24
C LEU A 156 15.67 4.72 38.05
N GLU A 157 15.76 5.91 38.63
CA GLU A 157 16.87 6.32 39.51
C GLU A 157 16.88 5.51 40.82
N TRP A 158 15.70 5.16 41.37
CA TRP A 158 15.58 4.34 42.59
C TRP A 158 15.73 2.84 42.38
N TRP A 159 15.62 2.34 41.14
CA TRP A 159 15.78 0.91 40.81
C TRP A 159 17.20 0.57 40.33
N GLY A 160 18.10 1.57 40.28
CA GLY A 160 19.51 1.43 39.92
C GLY A 160 20.50 1.45 41.09
N GLU A 161 20.03 1.55 42.34
CA GLU A 161 20.81 1.30 43.57
C GLU A 161 20.49 -0.09 44.16
#